data_AF-A0A963K5T6-F1
#
_entry.id   AF-A0A963K5T6-F1
#
_cell.length_a   1.000
_cell.length_b   1.000
_cell.length_c   1.000
_cell.angle_alpha   90.00
_cell.angle_beta   90.00
_cell.angle_gamma   90.00
#
_symmetry.space_group_name_H-M   'P 1'
#
loop_
_entity.id
_entity.type
_entity.pdbx_description
1 polymer ?
#
loop_
_entity_poly.entity_id
_entity_poly.type
_entity_poly.pdbx_seq_one_letter_code
_entity_poly.pdbx_strand_id
1 'polypeptide(L)'
;DVVWGLIAALFIANFMLLAMNIPMVGMFVRVLLVPPRILMPIVAMVSFVGIYGISGSSFDLLVMVVFGLLGWVLRKLDVPLVPIILGVLLGNQMEANLRRALTISDGEWGILFASPLALVLWAIAIIGFILPIVVGGVMRRKMRGGLAD
;
A
#
# COMPACT_ATOMS: atom_id res chain seq x y z
N ASP A 1 -29.19 -16.80 14.62
CA ASP A 1 -28.68 -18.07 14.01
C ASP A 1 -27.55 -17.86 13.01
N VAL A 2 -27.67 -16.92 12.06
CA VAL A 2 -26.59 -16.66 11.06
C VAL A 2 -25.29 -16.12 11.69
N VAL A 3 -25.37 -15.30 12.75
CA VAL A 3 -24.19 -14.68 13.39
C VAL A 3 -23.23 -15.73 13.98
N TRP A 4 -23.76 -16.73 14.70
CA TRP A 4 -22.93 -17.79 15.27
C TRP A 4 -22.31 -18.69 14.20
N GLY A 5 -23.04 -18.95 13.10
CA GLY A 5 -22.50 -19.65 11.94
C GLY A 5 -21.38 -18.86 11.26
N LEU A 6 -21.53 -17.54 11.11
CA LEU A 6 -20.50 -16.67 10.54
C LEU A 6 -19.24 -16.60 11.41
N ILE A 7 -19.40 -16.46 12.73
CA ILE A 7 -18.28 -16.45 13.68
C ILE A 7 -17.53 -17.79 13.67
N ALA A 8 -18.26 -18.92 13.68
CA ALA A 8 -17.66 -20.24 13.57
C ALA A 8 -16.92 -20.43 12.23
N ALA A 9 -17.50 -19.98 11.11
CA ALA A 9 -16.87 -20.03 9.80
C ALA A 9 -15.59 -19.16 9.73
N LEU A 10 -15.59 -17.96 10.30
CA LEU A 10 -14.41 -17.10 10.42
C LEU A 10 -13.30 -17.77 11.23
N PHE A 11 -13.65 -18.45 12.32
CA PHE A 11 -12.69 -19.14 13.18
C PHE A 11 -12.06 -20.33 12.45
N ILE A 12 -12.88 -21.15 11.81
CA ILE A 12 -12.43 -22.30 11.01
C ILE A 12 -11.61 -21.83 9.81
N ALA A 13 -12.05 -20.78 9.11
CA ALA A 13 -11.34 -20.22 7.95
C ALA A 13 -9.96 -19.70 8.33
N ASN A 14 -9.82 -18.99 9.46
CA ASN A 14 -8.50 -18.53 9.94
C ASN A 14 -7.59 -19.70 10.32
N PHE A 15 -8.14 -20.74 10.95
CA PHE A 15 -7.38 -21.93 11.29
C PHE A 15 -6.89 -22.67 10.04
N MET A 16 -7.76 -22.84 9.05
CA MET A 16 -7.38 -23.39 7.74
C MET A 16 -6.37 -22.49 7.01
N LEU A 17 -6.55 -21.17 7.03
CA LEU A 17 -5.63 -20.21 6.42
C LEU A 17 -4.25 -20.34 7.05
N LEU A 18 -4.15 -20.43 8.37
CA LEU A 18 -2.88 -20.67 9.07
C LEU A 18 -2.26 -22.01 8.66
N ALA A 19 -3.05 -23.08 8.67
CA ALA A 19 -2.60 -24.41 8.30
C ALA A 19 -2.10 -24.47 6.84
N MET A 20 -2.68 -23.69 5.93
CA MET A 20 -2.25 -23.60 4.54
C MET A 20 -1.05 -22.65 4.35
N ASN A 21 -0.99 -21.54 5.10
CA ASN A 21 0.05 -20.53 4.95
C ASN A 21 1.41 -21.03 5.48
N ILE A 22 1.44 -21.75 6.60
CA ILE A 22 2.68 -22.32 7.17
C ILE A 22 3.48 -23.15 6.14
N PRO A 23 2.92 -24.15 5.46
CA PRO A 23 3.65 -24.92 4.45
C PRO A 23 3.95 -24.10 3.19
N MET A 24 3.02 -23.23 2.76
CA MET A 24 3.20 -22.43 1.53
C MET A 24 4.28 -21.37 1.67
N VAL A 25 4.43 -20.73 2.84
CA VAL A 25 5.49 -19.74 3.09
C VAL A 25 6.87 -20.34 2.82
N GLY A 26 7.10 -21.60 3.21
CA GLY A 26 8.35 -22.29 2.90
C GLY A 26 8.63 -22.43 1.40
N MET A 27 7.58 -22.62 0.58
CA MET A 27 7.71 -22.65 -0.88
C MET A 27 7.95 -21.24 -1.45
N PHE A 28 7.22 -20.22 -0.99
CA PHE A 28 7.37 -18.85 -1.47
C PHE A 28 8.73 -18.24 -1.16
N VAL A 29 9.29 -18.52 0.02
CA VAL A 29 10.64 -18.07 0.38
C VAL A 29 11.69 -18.64 -0.56
N ARG A 30 11.53 -19.89 -1.03
CA ARG A 30 12.46 -20.49 -2.01
C ARG A 30 12.44 -19.76 -3.35
N VAL A 31 11.31 -19.20 -3.77
CA VAL A 31 11.21 -18.39 -4.98
C VAL A 31 11.96 -17.06 -4.80
N LEU A 32 11.89 -16.46 -3.61
CA LEU A 32 12.64 -15.23 -3.29
C LEU A 32 14.16 -15.43 -3.23
N LEU A 33 14.62 -16.67 -3.00
CA LEU A 33 16.05 -17.02 -3.01
C LEU A 33 16.62 -17.18 -4.42
N VAL A 34 15.77 -17.22 -5.46
CA VAL A 34 16.24 -17.30 -6.85
C VAL A 34 16.99 -16.01 -7.20
N PRO A 35 18.19 -16.10 -7.82
CA PRO A 35 18.96 -14.93 -8.20
C PRO A 35 18.12 -13.92 -9.00
N PRO A 36 18.14 -12.61 -8.64
CA PRO A 36 17.30 -11.60 -9.27
C PRO A 36 17.46 -11.51 -10.80
N ARG A 37 18.64 -11.87 -11.31
CA ARG A 37 18.95 -11.90 -12.75
C ARG A 37 18.05 -12.87 -13.53
N ILE A 38 17.61 -13.96 -12.90
CA ILE A 38 16.71 -14.96 -13.51
C ILE A 38 15.27 -14.69 -13.09
N LEU A 39 15.05 -14.28 -11.85
CA LEU A 39 13.71 -14.03 -11.32
C LEU A 39 12.99 -12.89 -12.05
N MET A 40 13.69 -11.78 -12.32
CA MET A 40 13.08 -10.61 -12.98
C MET A 40 12.52 -10.92 -14.38
N PRO A 41 13.25 -11.57 -15.32
CA PRO A 41 12.69 -11.90 -16.63
C PRO A 41 11.52 -12.89 -16.55
N ILE A 42 11.54 -13.85 -15.61
CA ILE A 42 10.41 -14.76 -15.40
C ILE A 42 9.17 -13.99 -14.92
N VAL A 43 9.32 -13.13 -13.91
CA VAL A 43 8.22 -12.30 -13.38
C VAL A 43 7.66 -11.40 -14.47
N ALA A 44 8.53 -10.80 -15.30
CA ALA A 44 8.10 -9.98 -16.42
C ALA A 44 7.28 -10.81 -17.43
N MET A 45 7.77 -11.96 -17.86
CA MET A 45 7.03 -12.85 -18.79
C MET A 45 5.65 -13.21 -18.22
N VAL A 46 5.58 -13.61 -16.95
CA VAL A 46 4.32 -13.96 -16.29
C VAL A 46 3.38 -12.75 -16.20
N SER A 47 3.89 -11.54 -15.92
CA SER A 47 3.05 -10.34 -15.86
C SER A 47 2.49 -9.93 -17.24
N PHE A 48 3.30 -10.06 -18.31
CA PHE A 48 2.83 -9.83 -19.68
C PHE A 48 1.70 -10.80 -20.05
N VAL A 49 1.89 -12.10 -19.79
CA VAL A 49 0.86 -13.12 -20.04
C VAL A 49 -0.38 -12.89 -19.18
N GLY A 50 -0.21 -12.50 -17.91
CA GLY A 50 -1.31 -12.26 -16.99
C GLY A 50 -2.21 -11.09 -17.41
N ILE A 51 -1.61 -9.93 -17.75
CA ILE A 51 -2.39 -8.75 -18.16
C ILE A 51 -3.06 -8.97 -19.50
N TYR A 52 -2.36 -9.57 -20.47
CA TYR A 52 -2.97 -9.90 -21.75
C TYR A 52 -4.06 -10.97 -21.62
N GLY A 53 -3.88 -11.95 -20.73
CA GLY A 53 -4.86 -13.02 -20.49
C GLY A 53 -6.16 -12.53 -19.86
N ILE A 54 -6.12 -11.48 -19.02
CA ILE A 54 -7.32 -10.89 -18.39
C ILE A 54 -8.01 -9.91 -19.33
N SER A 55 -7.26 -9.02 -19.96
CA SER A 55 -7.82 -7.91 -20.75
C SER A 55 -8.06 -8.24 -22.22
N GLY A 56 -7.28 -9.17 -22.78
CA GLY A 56 -7.20 -9.41 -24.23
C GLY A 56 -6.72 -8.20 -25.05
N SER A 57 -6.26 -7.13 -24.38
CA SER A 57 -6.03 -5.82 -25.00
C SER A 57 -4.54 -5.53 -25.11
N SER A 58 -4.08 -5.20 -26.33
CA SER A 58 -2.71 -4.71 -26.54
C SER A 58 -2.48 -3.32 -25.93
N PHE A 59 -3.55 -2.55 -25.70
CA PHE A 59 -3.45 -1.25 -25.03
C PHE A 59 -3.02 -1.42 -23.58
N ASP A 60 -3.56 -2.42 -22.87
CA ASP A 60 -3.22 -2.68 -21.46
C ASP A 60 -1.76 -3.15 -21.32
N LEU A 61 -1.25 -3.88 -22.32
CA LEU A 61 0.16 -4.21 -22.42
C LEU A 61 1.05 -2.96 -22.59
N LEU A 62 0.62 -2.02 -23.44
CA LEU A 62 1.34 -0.76 -23.62
C LEU A 62 1.34 0.07 -22.33
N VAL A 63 0.19 0.19 -21.66
CA VAL A 63 0.07 0.84 -20.35
C VAL A 63 0.99 0.17 -19.33
N MET A 64 1.01 -1.17 -19.27
CA MET A 64 1.91 -1.91 -18.38
C MET A 64 3.39 -1.56 -18.62
N VAL A 65 3.83 -1.50 -19.88
CA VAL A 65 5.22 -1.15 -20.21
C VAL A 65 5.54 0.29 -19.81
N VAL A 66 4.64 1.24 -20.07
CA VAL A 66 4.80 2.64 -19.68
C VAL A 66 4.91 2.78 -18.15
N PHE A 67 4.02 2.13 -17.40
CA PHE A 67 4.07 2.14 -15.94
C PHE A 67 5.28 1.39 -15.38
N GLY A 68 5.74 0.33 -16.03
CA GLY A 68 6.99 -0.35 -15.69
C GLY A 68 8.21 0.56 -15.86
N LEU A 69 8.26 1.31 -16.96
CA LEU A 69 9.31 2.30 -17.20
C LEU A 69 9.27 3.46 -16.19
N LEU A 70 8.08 3.99 -15.90
CA LEU A 70 7.87 4.97 -14.84
C LEU A 70 8.38 4.44 -13.50
N GLY A 71 8.02 3.21 -13.12
CA GLY A 71 8.50 2.57 -11.90
C GLY A 71 10.03 2.46 -11.85
N TRP A 72 10.69 2.17 -12.98
CA TRP A 72 12.15 2.18 -13.08
C TRP A 72 12.74 3.58 -12.89
N VAL A 73 12.16 4.62 -13.49
CA VAL A 73 12.58 6.02 -13.30
C VAL A 73 12.42 6.43 -11.84
N LEU A 74 11.29 6.13 -11.22
CA LEU A 74 11.02 6.43 -9.81
C LEU A 74 12.03 5.75 -8.88
N ARG A 75 12.38 4.50 -9.17
CA ARG A 75 13.42 3.77 -8.45
C ARG A 75 14.80 4.43 -8.60
N LYS A 76 15.11 4.99 -9.77
CA LYS A 76 16.35 5.72 -10.01
C LYS A 76 16.40 7.07 -9.29
N LEU A 77 15.23 7.65 -8.96
CA LEU A 77 15.09 8.86 -8.16
C LEU A 77 15.08 8.58 -6.64
N ASP A 78 15.36 7.34 -6.22
CA ASP A 78 15.26 6.87 -4.83
C ASP A 78 13.88 7.13 -4.18
N VAL A 79 12.84 7.24 -5.01
CA VAL A 79 11.47 7.41 -4.52
C VAL A 79 10.94 6.04 -4.09
N PRO A 80 10.53 5.87 -2.83
CA PRO A 80 9.99 4.61 -2.36
C PRO A 80 8.68 4.30 -3.10
N LEU A 81 8.60 3.09 -3.69
CA LEU A 81 7.43 2.66 -4.46
C LEU A 81 6.20 2.42 -3.56
N VAL A 82 6.43 1.97 -2.33
CA VAL A 82 5.37 1.59 -1.38
C VAL A 82 4.42 2.77 -1.05
N PRO A 83 4.90 3.96 -0.66
CA PRO A 83 4.04 5.13 -0.44
C PRO A 83 3.22 5.53 -1.66
N ILE A 84 3.75 5.35 -2.88
CA ILE A 84 3.04 5.71 -4.11
C ILE A 84 1.86 4.76 -4.32
N ILE A 85 2.10 3.45 -4.20
CA ILE A 85 1.05 2.44 -4.33
C ILE A 85 -0.05 2.68 -3.29
N LEU A 86 0.34 2.95 -2.03
CA LEU A 86 -0.61 3.30 -0.97
C LEU A 86 -1.37 4.58 -1.29
N GLY A 87 -0.72 5.63 -1.79
CA GLY A 87 -1.36 6.88 -2.18
C GLY A 87 -2.39 6.69 -3.30
N VAL A 88 -2.07 5.90 -4.32
CA VAL A 88 -2.98 5.62 -5.43
C VAL A 88 -4.19 4.79 -4.99
N LEU A 89 -3.96 3.73 -4.19
CA LEU A 89 -5.04 2.87 -3.68
C LEU A 89 -5.96 3.64 -2.72
N LEU A 90 -5.36 4.39 -1.78
CA LEU A 90 -6.11 5.12 -0.76
C LEU A 90 -6.74 6.40 -1.30
N GLY A 91 -6.13 7.03 -2.31
CA GLY A 91 -6.59 8.30 -2.89
C GLY A 91 -8.01 8.21 -3.45
N ASN A 92 -8.31 7.16 -4.23
CA ASN A 92 -9.66 6.93 -4.75
C ASN A 92 -10.70 6.77 -3.63
N GLN A 93 -10.35 6.02 -2.60
CA GLN A 93 -11.24 5.81 -1.45
C GLN A 93 -11.39 7.09 -0.62
N MET A 94 -10.33 7.88 -0.49
CA MET A 94 -10.32 9.18 0.19
C MET A 94 -11.24 10.17 -0.54
N GLU A 95 -11.12 10.29 -1.86
CA GLU A 95 -11.97 11.18 -2.66
C GLU A 95 -13.43 10.73 -2.60
N ALA A 96 -13.70 9.43 -2.73
CA ALA A 96 -15.05 8.90 -2.61
C ALA A 96 -15.69 9.22 -1.24
N ASN A 97 -14.91 9.09 -0.15
CA ASN A 97 -15.38 9.41 1.19
C ASN A 97 -15.53 10.91 1.43
N LEU A 98 -14.64 11.73 0.87
CA LEU A 98 -14.75 13.19 0.92
C LEU A 98 -16.01 13.67 0.18
N ARG A 99 -16.24 13.17 -1.04
CA ARG A 99 -17.45 13.45 -1.81
C ARG A 99 -18.70 13.02 -1.05
N ARG A 100 -18.70 11.81 -0.48
CA ARG A 100 -19.79 11.32 0.37
C ARG A 100 -20.05 12.25 1.56
N ALA A 101 -19.02 12.69 2.26
CA ALA A 101 -19.16 13.60 3.40
C ALA A 101 -19.77 14.95 2.97
N LEU A 102 -19.30 15.52 1.87
CA LEU A 102 -19.82 16.79 1.33
C LEU A 102 -21.25 16.66 0.80
N THR A 103 -21.61 15.53 0.20
CA THR A 103 -23.00 15.28 -0.22
C THR A 103 -23.94 15.17 0.98
N ILE A 104 -23.48 14.60 2.10
CA ILE A 104 -24.26 14.51 3.34
C ILE A 104 -24.41 15.89 4.01
N SER A 105 -23.44 16.80 3.83
CA SER A 105 -23.47 18.15 4.38
C SER A 105 -23.99 19.23 3.43
N ASP A 106 -24.68 18.86 2.35
CA ASP A 106 -25.17 19.79 1.32
C ASP A 106 -24.09 20.74 0.77
N GLY A 107 -22.83 20.26 0.72
CA GLY A 107 -21.67 21.00 0.21
C GLY A 107 -20.92 21.82 1.26
N GLU A 108 -21.31 21.77 2.53
CA GLU A 108 -20.61 22.49 3.59
C GLU A 108 -19.31 21.77 4.01
N TRP A 109 -18.17 22.43 3.81
CA TRP A 109 -16.84 21.94 4.21
C TRP A 109 -16.63 21.87 5.73
N GLY A 110 -17.50 22.54 6.50
CA GLY A 110 -17.48 22.53 7.97
C GLY A 110 -17.68 21.14 8.57
N ILE A 111 -18.28 20.20 7.84
CA ILE A 111 -18.50 18.82 8.33
C ILE A 111 -17.19 18.08 8.64
N LEU A 112 -16.07 18.47 8.01
CA LEU A 112 -14.75 17.90 8.26
C LEU A 112 -14.19 18.24 9.65
N PHE A 113 -14.74 19.27 10.30
CA PHE A 113 -14.34 19.74 11.63
C PHE A 113 -15.49 19.70 12.65
N ALA A 114 -16.69 19.30 12.22
CA ALA A 114 -17.89 19.35 13.04
C ALA A 114 -17.89 18.35 14.20
N SER A 115 -17.22 17.20 14.05
CA SER A 115 -17.21 16.17 15.10
C SER A 115 -15.94 16.25 15.97
N PRO A 116 -16.07 16.07 17.30
CA PRO A 116 -14.91 15.95 18.19
C PRO A 116 -13.96 14.84 17.76
N LEU A 117 -14.47 13.74 17.20
CA LEU A 117 -13.67 12.65 16.66
C LEU A 117 -12.83 13.11 15.46
N ALA A 118 -13.40 13.88 14.53
CA ALA A 118 -12.67 14.42 13.39
C ALA A 118 -11.54 15.35 13.84
N LEU A 119 -11.78 16.21 14.83
CA LEU A 119 -10.75 17.07 15.41
C LEU A 119 -9.60 16.26 16.03
N VAL A 120 -9.91 15.20 16.78
CA VAL A 120 -8.89 14.30 17.34
C VAL A 120 -8.10 13.60 16.23
N LEU A 121 -8.78 13.10 15.19
CA LEU A 121 -8.11 12.44 14.05
C LEU A 121 -7.22 13.42 13.27
N TRP A 122 -7.66 14.65 13.07
CA TRP A 122 -6.84 15.72 12.47
C TRP A 122 -5.62 16.03 13.33
N ALA A 123 -5.77 16.14 14.65
CA ALA A 123 -4.65 16.36 15.55
C ALA A 123 -3.63 15.21 15.47
N ILE A 124 -4.08 13.95 15.48
CA ILE A 124 -3.20 12.78 15.34
C ILE A 124 -2.49 12.79 13.98
N ALA A 125 -3.20 13.10 12.88
CA ALA A 125 -2.61 13.15 11.55
C ALA A 125 -1.54 14.24 11.44
N ILE A 126 -1.82 15.44 11.94
CA ILE A 126 -0.87 16.57 11.93
C ILE A 126 0.35 16.25 12.79
N ILE A 127 0.15 15.73 14.00
CA ILE A 127 1.26 15.32 14.88
C ILE A 127 2.08 14.21 14.21
N GLY A 128 1.44 13.17 13.68
CA GLY A 128 2.11 12.06 13.01
C GLY A 128 2.91 12.46 11.77
N PHE A 129 2.48 13.52 11.06
CA PHE A 129 3.19 14.08 9.92
C PHE A 129 4.37 14.99 10.34
N ILE A 130 4.15 15.87 11.33
CA ILE A 130 5.15 16.87 11.75
C ILE A 130 6.25 16.25 12.61
N LEU A 131 5.90 15.32 13.51
CA LEU A 131 6.83 14.69 14.45
C LEU A 131 8.08 14.08 13.77
N PRO A 132 7.97 13.23 12.72
CA PRO A 132 9.13 12.69 12.04
C PRO A 132 9.93 13.74 11.25
N ILE A 133 9.31 14.83 10.78
CA ILE A 133 10.01 15.91 10.08
C ILE A 133 10.89 16.71 11.06
N VAL A 134 10.35 17.05 12.24
CA VAL A 134 11.07 17.83 13.27
C VAL A 134 12.11 16.97 13.99
N VAL A 135 11.74 15.76 14.44
CA VAL A 135 12.62 14.86 15.19
C VAL A 135 13.63 14.15 14.28
N GLY A 136 13.23 13.76 13.07
CA GLY A 136 14.11 13.09 12.10
C GLY A 136 15.27 13.97 11.64
N GLY A 137 15.08 15.29 11.53
CA GLY A 137 16.16 16.24 11.26
C GLY A 137 17.18 16.35 12.39
N VAL A 138 16.73 16.28 13.64
CA VAL A 138 17.60 16.34 14.84
C VAL A 138 18.34 15.01 15.04
N MET A 139 17.65 13.88 14.83
CA MET A 139 18.20 12.54 15.05
C MET A 139 19.23 12.16 13.96
N ARG A 140 19.02 12.57 12.70
CA ARG A 140 20.03 12.41 11.63
C ARG A 140 21.32 13.20 11.87
N ARG A 141 21.26 14.34 12.57
CA ARG A 141 22.46 15.11 12.95
C ARG A 141 23.25 14.41 14.05
N LYS A 142 22.55 13.83 15.04
CA LYS A 142 23.19 13.13 16.17
C LYS A 142 23.91 11.84 15.74
N MET A 143 23.39 11.12 14.75
CA MET A 143 24.03 9.89 14.23
C MET A 143 25.27 10.13 13.36
N ARG A 144 25.45 11.33 12.77
CA ARG A 144 26.67 11.67 12.00
C ARG A 144 27.78 12.23 12.87
N GLY A 145 27.47 12.72 14.09
CA GLY A 145 28.47 13.23 15.04
C GLY A 145 29.22 12.13 15.80
N GLY A 146 28.61 10.97 16.05
CA GLY A 146 29.24 9.86 16.79
C GLY A 146 30.16 8.94 15.98
N LEU A 147 30.46 9.28 14.72
CA LEU A 147 31.40 8.55 13.85
C LEU A 147 32.74 9.31 13.68
N ALA A 148 32.86 10.49 14.29
CA ALA A 148 34.02 11.38 14.18
C ALA A 148 34.86 11.43 15.49
N ASP A 149 34.49 10.64 16.50
CA ASP A 149 35.20 10.50 17.77
C ASP A 149 35.89 9.12 17.86
#